data_AF-A0A024H2Z8-F1
#
_entry.id   AF-A0A024H2Z8-F1
#
_cell.length_a   1.000
_cell.length_b   1.000
_cell.length_c   1.000
_cell.angle_alpha   90.00
_cell.angle_beta   90.00
_cell.angle_gamma   90.00
#
_symmetry.space_group_name_H-M   'P 1'
#
loop_
_entity.id
_entity.type
_entity.pdbx_description
1 polymer ?
#
loop_
_entity_poly.entity_id
_entity_poly.type
_entity_poly.pdbx_seq_one_letter_code
_entity_poly.pdbx_strand_id
1 'polypeptide(L)' 'MRSDHSRTDEDDLVAKANEHLRVEHPGREYSREEILFMAF' A
#
# COMPACT_ATOMS: atom_id res chain seq x y z
N MET A 1 24.58 -5.39 -8.22
CA MET A 1 23.19 -5.80 -7.99
C MET A 1 22.34 -4.55 -7.89
N ARG A 2 21.44 -4.31 -8.84
CA ARG A 2 20.39 -3.30 -8.65
C ARG A 2 19.37 -3.94 -7.71
N SER A 3 19.21 -3.37 -6.52
CA SER A 3 18.33 -3.92 -5.50
C SER A 3 16.88 -3.72 -5.91
N ASP A 4 16.18 -4.80 -6.28
CA ASP A 4 14.72 -4.86 -6.46
C ASP A 4 13.93 -4.69 -5.14
N HIS A 5 14.60 -4.28 -4.05
CA HIS A 5 14.01 -4.14 -2.72
C HIS A 5 12.90 -3.08 -2.69
N SER A 6 13.10 -1.92 -3.33
CA SER A 6 12.13 -0.81 -3.27
C SER A 6 10.73 -1.18 -3.79
N ARG A 7 10.61 -1.98 -4.84
CA ARG A 7 9.28 -2.41 -5.34
C ARG A 7 8.63 -3.40 -4.39
N THR A 8 9.40 -4.34 -3.85
CA THR A 8 8.90 -5.37 -2.92
C THR A 8 8.45 -4.72 -1.61
N ASP A 9 9.23 -3.78 -1.08
CA ASP A 9 8.91 -3.02 0.13
C ASP A 9 7.65 -2.16 -0.05
N GLU A 10 7.48 -1.53 -1.22
CA GLU A 10 6.26 -0.79 -1.57
C GLU A 10 5.03 -1.71 -1.68
N ASP A 11 5.17 -2.88 -2.29
CA ASP A 11 4.07 -3.83 -2.45
C ASP A 11 3.61 -4.38 -1.10
N ASP A 12 4.55 -4.68 -0.20
CA ASP A 12 4.28 -5.09 1.19
C ASP A 12 3.58 -3.97 1.99
N LEU A 13 4.02 -2.71 1.82
CA LEU A 13 3.39 -1.55 2.44
C LEU A 13 1.94 -1.40 1.95
N VAL A 14 1.73 -1.52 0.64
CA VAL A 14 0.40 -1.38 0.01
C VAL A 14 -0.55 -2.47 0.46
N ALA A 15 -0.05 -3.71 0.60
CA ALA A 15 -0.85 -4.82 1.10
C ALA A 15 -1.34 -4.59 2.54
N LYS A 16 -0.43 -4.19 3.44
CA LYS A 16 -0.75 -3.91 4.84
C LYS A 16 -1.69 -2.72 5.00
N ALA A 17 -1.45 -1.65 4.25
CA ALA A 17 -2.31 -0.47 4.28
C ALA A 17 -3.72 -0.79 3.75
N ASN A 18 -3.84 -1.55 2.66
CA ASN A 18 -5.15 -1.99 2.15
C ASN A 18 -5.93 -2.81 3.19
N GLU A 19 -5.28 -3.76 3.86
CA GLU A 19 -5.92 -4.58 4.90
C GLU A 19 -6.49 -3.69 6.01
N HIS A 20 -5.71 -2.73 6.50
CA HIS A 20 -6.14 -1.79 7.52
C HIS A 20 -7.30 -0.90 7.04
N LEU A 21 -7.18 -0.30 5.85
CA LEU A 21 -8.17 0.62 5.31
C LEU A 21 -9.52 -0.05 5.04
N ARG A 22 -9.54 -1.34 4.68
CA ARG A 22 -10.80 -2.09 4.50
C ARG A 22 -11.56 -2.29 5.81
N VAL A 23 -10.85 -2.38 6.94
CA VAL A 23 -11.45 -2.48 8.28
C VAL A 23 -11.96 -1.12 8.74
N GLU A 24 -11.14 -0.08 8.61
CA GLU A 24 -11.48 1.28 9.08
C GLU A 24 -12.51 2.01 8.19
N HIS A 25 -12.53 1.69 6.88
CA HIS A 25 -13.37 2.35 5.88
C HIS A 25 -14.15 1.32 5.05
N PRO A 26 -15.14 0.62 5.64
CA PRO A 26 -15.94 -0.37 4.93
C PRO A 26 -16.67 0.27 3.74
N GLY A 27 -16.56 -0.37 2.57
CA GLY A 27 -17.16 0.11 1.33
C GLY A 27 -16.33 1.14 0.56
N ARG A 28 -15.09 1.44 1.00
CA ARG A 28 -14.12 2.19 0.21
C ARG A 28 -13.00 1.27 -0.29
N GLU A 29 -12.55 1.53 -1.51
CA GLU A 29 -11.39 0.89 -2.12
C GLU A 29 -10.36 1.96 -2.44
N TYR A 30 -9.09 1.61 -2.26
CA TYR A 30 -7.97 2.50 -2.51
C TYR A 30 -6.99 1.82 -3.46
N SER A 31 -6.54 2.56 -4.47
CA SER A 31 -5.52 2.09 -5.40
C SER A 31 -4.11 2.11 -4.76
N ARG A 32 -3.17 1.40 -5.38
CA ARG A 32 -1.75 1.39 -4.99
C ARG A 32 -1.18 2.82 -4.93
N GLU A 33 -1.51 3.65 -5.92
CA GLU A 33 -1.00 5.03 -6.02
C GLU A 33 -1.55 5.92 -4.89
N GLU A 34 -2.84 5.83 -4.59
CA GLU A 34 -3.45 6.59 -3.49
C GLU A 34 -2.87 6.19 -2.13
N ILE A 35 -2.65 4.89 -1.92
CA ILE A 35 -2.04 4.38 -0.69
C ILE A 35 -0.60 4.85 -0.55
N LEU A 36 0.20 4.78 -1.63
CA LEU A 36 1.56 5.27 -1.61
C LEU A 36 1.59 6.79 -1.39
N PHE A 37 0.67 7.56 -1.97
CA PHE A 37 0.57 9.00 -1.73
C PHE A 37 0.28 9.34 -0.25
N MET A 38 -0.51 8.54 0.45
CA MET A 38 -0.81 8.75 1.87
C MET A 38 0.31 8.29 2.82
N ALA A 39 1.21 7.42 2.36
CA ALA A 39 2.26 6.82 3.20
C ALA A 39 3.59 7.60 3.23
N PHE A 40 3.74 8.61 2.37
CA PHE A 40 4.89 9.52 2.30
C PHE A 40 4.54 10.92 2.83
#